data_AF-A0A939ZLN4-F1
#
_entry.id   AF-A0A939ZLN4-F1
#
_cell.length_a   1.000
_cell.length_b   1.000
_cell.length_c   1.000
_cell.angle_alpha   90.00
_cell.angle_beta   90.00
_cell.angle_gamma   90.00
#
_symmetry.space_group_name_H-M   'P 1'
#
loop_
_entity.id
_entity.type
_entity.pdbx_description
1 polymer ?
#
loop_
_entity_poly.entity_id
_entity_poly.type
_entity_poly.pdbx_seq_one_letter_code
_entity_poly.pdbx_strand_id
1 'polypeptide(L)' 'MEHIKASEISDILLGQLKEIDTSVGFEEIGRVLQVSDGVARIYGLSNAEAGELLEFDSGVRA' A
#
# COMPACT_ATOMS: atom_id res chain seq x y z
N MET A 1 24.05 -17.15 -22.10
CA MET A 1 23.25 -16.82 -20.91
C MET A 1 23.92 -15.63 -20.27
N GLU A 2 23.28 -14.46 -20.30
CA GLU A 2 23.74 -13.32 -19.51
C GLU A 2 23.72 -13.72 -18.04
N HIS A 3 24.90 -13.74 -17.44
CA HIS A 3 25.05 -13.90 -16.01
C HIS A 3 24.71 -12.56 -15.38
N ILE A 4 23.50 -12.42 -14.84
CA ILE A 4 23.13 -11.28 -13.99
C ILE A 4 24.21 -11.16 -12.92
N LYS A 5 24.92 -10.01 -12.91
CA LYS A 5 26.01 -9.83 -11.96
C LYS A 5 25.42 -9.51 -10.60
N ALA A 6 25.95 -10.14 -9.55
CA ALA A 6 25.54 -9.85 -8.17
C ALA A 6 25.69 -8.36 -7.81
N SER A 7 26.64 -7.65 -8.43
CA SER A 7 26.81 -6.20 -8.27
C SER A 7 25.59 -5.41 -8.76
N GLU A 8 24.99 -5.80 -9.89
CA GLU A 8 23.79 -5.14 -10.43
C GLU A 8 22.59 -5.35 -9.52
N ILE A 9 22.44 -6.54 -8.93
CA ILE A 9 21.39 -6.81 -7.94
C ILE A 9 21.58 -5.95 -6.70
N SER A 10 22.81 -5.84 -6.19
CA SER A 10 23.13 -4.99 -5.03
C SER A 10 22.83 -3.52 -5.29
N ASP A 11 23.16 -3.02 -6.48
CA ASP A 11 22.92 -1.62 -6.86
C ASP A 11 21.42 -1.32 -6.97
N ILE A 12 20.64 -2.26 -7.52
CA ILE A 12 19.17 -2.14 -7.60
C ILE A 12 18.54 -2.12 -6.20
N LEU A 13 18.92 -3.05 -5.33
CA LEU A 13 18.40 -3.12 -3.96
C LEU A 13 18.77 -1.86 -3.15
N LEU A 14 19.99 -1.34 -3.34
CA LEU A 14 20.44 -0.10 -2.71
C LEU A 14 19.65 1.11 -3.23
N GLY A 15 19.31 1.13 -4.52
CA GLY A 15 18.41 2.13 -5.11
C GLY A 15 17.03 2.11 -4.45
N GLN A 16 16.41 0.92 -4.35
CA GLN A 16 15.10 0.76 -3.72
C GLN A 16 15.10 1.22 -2.25
N LEU A 17 16.15 0.86 -1.49
CA LEU A 17 16.31 1.30 -0.10
C LEU A 17 16.38 2.82 0.07
N LYS A 18 16.97 3.52 -0.90
CA LYS A 18 17.04 4.99 -0.87
C LYS A 18 15.71 5.66 -1.22
N GLU A 19 14.85 4.97 -1.95
CA GLU A 19 13.51 5.44 -2.34
C GLU A 19 12.43 5.09 -1.31
N ILE A 20 12.76 4.35 -0.25
CA ILE A 20 11.82 4.10 0.84
C ILE A 20 11.52 5.43 1.54
N ASP A 21 10.27 5.88 1.40
CA ASP A 21 9.75 6.99 2.18
C ASP A 21 9.56 6.53 3.64
N THR A 22 10.37 7.08 4.55
CA THR A 22 10.30 6.80 5.98
C THR A 22 9.49 7.87 6.73
N SER A 23 8.78 8.74 6.03
CA SER A 23 7.92 9.72 6.67
C SER A 23 6.76 9.00 7.39
N VAL A 24 6.57 9.32 8.66
CA VAL A 24 5.44 8.81 9.44
C VAL A 24 4.24 9.65 9.04
N GLY A 25 3.50 9.18 8.05
CA GLY A 25 2.18 9.71 7.73
C GLY A 25 1.18 9.33 8.83
N PHE A 26 0.36 10.28 9.27
CA PHE A 26 -0.84 9.93 10.04
C PHE A 26 -1.88 9.40 9.05
N GLU A 27 -1.90 8.09 8.86
CA GLU A 27 -2.94 7.44 8.06
C GLU A 27 -4.22 7.30 8.88
N GLU A 28 -5.37 7.63 8.28
CA GLU A 28 -6.65 7.38 8.92
C GLU A 28 -7.03 5.91 8.70
N ILE A 29 -7.27 5.18 9.79
CA ILE A 29 -7.63 3.76 9.73
C ILE A 29 -9.12 3.58 9.98
N GLY A 30 -9.78 2.87 9.07
CA GLY A 30 -11.16 2.44 9.20
C GLY A 30 -11.28 0.98 9.65
N ARG A 31 -12.45 0.60 10.17
CA ARG A 31 -12.81 -0.79 10.46
C ARG A 31 -13.94 -1.26 9.57
N VAL A 32 -13.71 -2.35 8.83
CA VAL A 32 -14.76 -3.02 8.06
C VAL A 32 -15.80 -3.59 9.03
N LEU A 33 -17.06 -3.20 8.84
CA LEU A 33 -18.19 -3.72 9.59
C LEU A 33 -18.88 -4.87 8.85
N GLN A 34 -18.93 -4.78 7.52
CA GLN A 34 -19.65 -5.73 6.67
C GLN A 34 -19.05 -5.74 5.26
N VAL A 35 -19.09 -6.91 4.62
CA VAL A 35 -18.79 -7.08 3.19
C VAL A 35 -19.93 -7.90 2.56
N SER A 36 -20.45 -7.46 1.42
CA SER A 36 -21.47 -8.17 0.64
C SER A 36 -21.34 -7.79 -0.83
N ASP A 37 -21.30 -8.77 -1.73
CA ASP A 37 -21.31 -8.60 -3.19
C ASP A 37 -20.34 -7.53 -3.74
N GLY A 38 -19.14 -7.47 -3.17
CA GLY A 38 -18.11 -6.50 -3.56
C GLY A 38 -18.30 -5.09 -2.98
N VAL A 39 -19.27 -4.88 -2.09
CA VAL A 39 -19.48 -3.64 -1.35
C VAL A 39 -19.08 -3.84 0.11
N ALA A 40 -18.19 -2.98 0.62
CA ALA A 40 -17.78 -2.95 2.02
C ALA A 40 -18.39 -1.75 2.75
N ARG A 41 -18.86 -1.96 3.98
CA ARG A 41 -19.25 -0.88 4.90
C ARG A 41 -18.15 -0.69 5.93
N ILE A 42 -17.58 0.51 5.97
CA ILE A 42 -16.44 0.85 6.82
C ILE A 42 -16.88 1.93 7.82
N TYR A 43 -16.43 1.79 9.07
CA TYR A 43 -16.56 2.81 10.10
C TYR A 43 -15.21 3.51 10.31
N GLY A 44 -15.22 4.82 10.53
CA GLY A 44 -14.01 5.67 10.52
C GLY A 44 -13.87 6.36 9.17
N LEU A 45 -12.63 6.64 8.74
CA LEU A 45 -12.31 7.30 7.45
C LEU A 45 -13.10 8.60 7.25
N SER A 46 -13.17 9.41 8.29
CA SER A 46 -13.92 10.66 8.37
C SER A 46 -13.45 11.70 7.37
N ASN A 47 -12.18 11.65 6.97
CA ASN A 47 -11.59 12.54 5.98
C ASN A 47 -11.48 11.91 4.59
N ALA A 48 -11.96 10.69 4.38
CA ALA A 48 -11.88 10.06 3.08
C ALA A 48 -12.78 10.76 2.06
N GLU A 49 -12.27 10.93 0.84
CA GLU A 49 -12.97 11.61 -0.25
C GLU A 49 -13.75 10.63 -1.13
N ALA A 50 -14.79 11.13 -1.80
CA ALA A 50 -15.55 10.34 -2.73
C ALA A 50 -14.68 9.94 -3.95
N GLY A 51 -14.52 8.63 -4.16
CA GLY A 51 -13.68 8.09 -5.23
C GLY A 51 -12.21 7.96 -4.85
N GLU A 52 -11.86 8.19 -3.58
CA GLU A 52 -10.54 7.82 -3.05
C GLU A 52 -10.36 6.31 -3.04
N LEU A 53 -9.15 5.86 -3.40
CA LEU A 53 -8.77 4.46 -3.40
C LEU A 53 -8.34 4.04 -1.99
N LEU A 54 -9.00 3.03 -1.44
CA LEU A 54 -8.69 2.49 -0.12
C LEU A 54 -7.84 1.23 -0.26
N GLU A 55 -6.84 1.08 0.61
CA GLU A 55 -6.10 -0.17 0.77
C GLU A 55 -6.61 -0.94 1.99
N PHE A 56 -6.93 -2.21 1.79
CA PHE A 56 -7.38 -3.11 2.84
C PHE A 56 -6.19 -3.94 3.35
N ASP A 57 -6.28 -4.44 4.59
CA ASP A 57 -5.26 -5.31 5.20
C ASP A 57 -4.94 -6.57 4.37
N SER A 58 -5.83 -6.96 3.46
CA SER A 58 -5.63 -8.07 2.51
C SER A 58 -4.74 -7.71 1.32
N GLY A 59 -4.33 -6.45 1.18
CA GLY A 59 -3.63 -5.91 0.01
C GLY A 59 -4.53 -5.60 -1.18
N VAL A 60 -5.85 -5.78 -1.05
CA VAL A 60 -6.83 -5.34 -2.05
C VAL A 60 -6.91 -3.82 -2.04
N ARG A 61 -7.00 -3.20 -3.22
CA ARG A 61 -7.25 -1.77 -3.40
C ARG A 61 -8.56 -1.56 -4.14
N ALA A 62 -9.46 -0.75 -3.59
CA ALA A 62 -10.77 -0.49 -4.16
C ALA A 62 -11.28 0.91 -3.86
#